data_AF-A0A1I8Q276-F1
#
_entry.id   AF-A0A1I8Q276-F1
#
_cell.length_a   1.000
_cell.length_b   1.000
_cell.length_c   1.000
_cell.angle_alpha   90.00
_cell.angle_beta   90.00
_cell.angle_gamma   90.00
#
_symmetry.space_group_name_H-M   'P 1'
#
loop_
_entity.id
_entity.type
_entity.pdbx_description
1 polymer ?
#
loop_
_entity_poly.entity_id
_entity_poly.type
_entity_poly.pdbx_seq_one_letter_code
_entity_poly.pdbx_strand_id
1 'polypeptide(L)'
;MIANGWGNSIPLIIGGTADEGLIARYFLTEGALDSPPIGQLPLAFHEKHDEEALRAMKNKLLDIHVEKGMLMGKLHKSSIDYYSIFLVWHGMHRSILARLFYGSGPTYVYHFDFDSSSFSHLRKRFCGTELDCGVAHAEEVSYIWFGDFSWKLEPTSREFKMIDTMIGICTNFAKYSNPGIDEWQPVDRFEPTLCFNISNNSQVKISPKTEMLSVWDSLYDADRLI
;
A
#
# COMPACT_ATOMS: atom_id res chain seq x y z
N MET A 1 15.04 -16.40 -7.23
CA MET A 1 15.95 -15.31 -6.79
C MET A 1 15.69 -14.93 -5.33
N ILE A 2 14.42 -14.77 -4.91
CA ILE A 2 14.06 -14.38 -3.53
C ILE A 2 14.45 -15.43 -2.49
N ALA A 3 14.22 -16.73 -2.74
CA ALA A 3 14.50 -17.79 -1.78
C ALA A 3 15.94 -17.81 -1.22
N ASN A 4 16.94 -17.49 -2.06
CA ASN A 4 18.35 -17.45 -1.68
C ASN A 4 18.93 -16.03 -1.70
N GLY A 5 18.07 -15.01 -1.61
CA GLY A 5 18.50 -13.61 -1.63
C GLY A 5 19.26 -13.24 -0.36
N TRP A 6 20.48 -12.73 -0.49
CA TRP A 6 21.30 -12.31 0.66
C TRP A 6 20.61 -11.25 1.54
N GLY A 7 19.70 -10.45 0.97
CA GLY A 7 18.90 -9.47 1.70
C GLY A 7 17.89 -10.07 2.69
N ASN A 8 17.65 -11.38 2.65
CA ASN A 8 16.73 -12.07 3.57
C ASN A 8 17.22 -12.06 5.03
N SER A 9 18.51 -11.82 5.26
CA SER A 9 19.10 -11.71 6.61
C SER A 9 19.25 -10.26 7.08
N ILE A 10 18.83 -9.27 6.29
CA ILE A 10 18.99 -7.85 6.59
C ILE A 10 17.65 -7.28 7.08
N PRO A 11 17.63 -6.43 8.12
CA PRO A 11 16.45 -5.69 8.52
C PRO A 11 15.80 -4.93 7.36
N LEU A 12 14.48 -4.93 7.29
CA LEU A 12 13.71 -4.21 6.26
C LEU A 12 12.55 -3.43 6.89
N ILE A 13 12.38 -2.17 6.49
CA ILE A 13 11.08 -1.47 6.54
C ILE A 13 10.49 -1.52 5.14
N ILE A 14 9.22 -1.92 5.03
CA ILE A 14 8.45 -1.96 3.79
C ILE A 14 7.03 -1.45 4.05
N GLY A 15 6.40 -0.83 3.08
CA GLY A 15 5.05 -0.30 3.24
C GLY A 15 4.64 0.57 2.07
N GLY A 16 3.43 1.10 2.15
CA GLY A 16 2.84 1.96 1.14
C GLY A 16 1.76 2.87 1.74
N THR A 17 1.11 3.63 0.88
CA THR A 17 0.09 4.60 1.25
C THR A 17 -1.32 3.99 1.28
N ALA A 18 -2.26 4.69 1.91
CA ALA A 18 -3.63 4.20 2.09
C ALA A 18 -4.40 4.06 0.75
N ASP A 19 -4.13 4.95 -0.20
CA ASP A 19 -4.84 5.08 -1.47
C ASP A 19 -3.87 5.05 -2.67
N GLU A 20 -2.91 4.13 -2.65
CA GLU A 20 -1.92 3.89 -3.73
C GLU A 20 -2.54 3.97 -5.14
N GLY A 21 -3.71 3.34 -5.32
CA GLY A 21 -4.43 3.27 -6.58
C GLY A 21 -4.89 4.61 -7.15
N LEU A 22 -4.85 5.71 -6.39
CA LEU A 22 -5.09 7.05 -6.92
C LEU A 22 -4.13 7.39 -8.06
N ILE A 23 -2.92 6.83 -8.06
CA ILE A 23 -1.93 7.03 -9.12
C ILE A 23 -2.44 6.56 -10.49
N ALA A 24 -3.43 5.67 -10.53
CA ALA A 24 -4.04 5.25 -11.78
C ALA A 24 -4.63 6.44 -12.56
N ARG A 25 -5.05 7.52 -11.87
CA ARG A 25 -5.52 8.77 -12.51
C ARG A 25 -4.48 9.45 -13.38
N TYR A 26 -3.20 9.23 -13.11
CA TYR A 26 -2.11 9.81 -13.89
C TYR A 26 -1.92 9.10 -15.24
N PHE A 27 -2.25 7.81 -15.33
CA PHE A 27 -1.96 6.98 -16.51
C PHE A 27 -3.21 6.50 -17.27
N LEU A 28 -4.40 6.55 -16.65
CA LEU A 28 -5.64 6.03 -17.22
C LEU A 28 -6.64 7.14 -17.57
N THR A 29 -7.46 6.89 -18.57
CA THR A 29 -8.63 7.73 -18.88
C THR A 29 -9.73 7.54 -17.85
N GLU A 30 -10.62 8.53 -17.67
CA GLU A 30 -11.74 8.45 -16.71
C GLU A 30 -12.58 7.18 -16.91
N GLY A 31 -12.90 6.81 -18.16
CA GLY A 31 -13.66 5.58 -18.44
C GLY A 31 -12.97 4.27 -18.02
N ALA A 32 -11.63 4.22 -18.02
CA ALA A 32 -10.87 3.05 -17.57
C ALA A 32 -10.69 2.99 -16.04
N LEU A 33 -10.87 4.13 -15.36
CA LEU A 33 -10.88 4.22 -13.90
C LEU A 33 -12.23 3.79 -13.32
N ASP A 34 -13.32 4.14 -13.99
CA ASP A 34 -14.69 3.80 -13.56
C ASP A 34 -15.04 2.33 -13.86
N SER A 35 -14.33 1.72 -14.81
CA SER A 35 -14.45 0.31 -15.15
C SER A 35 -13.06 -0.33 -15.11
N PRO A 36 -12.49 -0.54 -13.90
CA PRO A 36 -11.20 -1.20 -13.78
C PRO A 36 -11.26 -2.52 -14.54
N PRO A 37 -10.16 -2.91 -15.24
CA PRO A 37 -10.14 -4.11 -16.04
C PRO A 37 -10.02 -5.32 -15.11
N ILE A 38 -11.06 -5.59 -14.32
CA ILE A 38 -11.15 -6.71 -13.38
C ILE A 38 -11.08 -8.07 -14.13
N GLY A 39 -11.13 -8.04 -15.47
CA GLY A 39 -10.83 -9.18 -16.34
C GLY A 39 -9.35 -9.43 -16.63
N GLN A 40 -8.41 -8.63 -16.12
CA GLN A 40 -6.97 -8.87 -16.26
C GLN A 40 -6.46 -9.71 -15.09
N LEU A 41 -6.84 -10.98 -15.06
CA LEU A 41 -6.25 -11.93 -14.13
C LEU A 41 -4.78 -12.15 -14.53
N PRO A 42 -3.89 -12.49 -13.57
CA PRO A 42 -2.51 -12.82 -13.91
C PRO A 42 -2.46 -13.90 -15.00
N LEU A 43 -1.53 -13.78 -15.96
CA LEU A 43 -1.37 -14.75 -17.04
C LEU A 43 -1.26 -16.19 -16.52
N ALA A 44 -0.53 -16.37 -15.41
CA ALA A 44 -0.38 -17.66 -14.76
C ALA A 44 -1.70 -18.29 -14.28
N PHE A 45 -2.70 -17.48 -13.97
CA PHE A 45 -4.05 -17.93 -13.62
C PHE A 45 -4.83 -18.34 -14.87
N HIS A 46 -4.72 -17.55 -15.96
CA HIS A 46 -5.31 -17.87 -17.27
C HIS A 46 -4.83 -19.21 -17.84
N GLU A 47 -3.54 -19.51 -17.72
CA GLU A 47 -2.95 -20.74 -18.26
C GLU A 47 -3.45 -22.03 -17.59
N LYS A 48 -4.04 -21.93 -16.39
CA LYS A 48 -4.39 -23.08 -15.55
C LYS A 48 -5.89 -23.31 -15.38
N HIS A 49 -6.72 -22.33 -15.75
CA HIS A 49 -8.14 -22.32 -15.43
C HIS A 49 -8.98 -22.18 -16.69
N ASP A 50 -10.15 -22.80 -16.67
CA ASP A 50 -11.14 -22.67 -17.74
C ASP A 50 -11.92 -21.35 -17.63
N GLU A 51 -12.71 -21.06 -18.67
CA GLU A 51 -13.52 -19.84 -18.76
C GLU A 51 -14.51 -19.68 -17.59
N GLU A 52 -14.99 -20.78 -17.00
CA GLU A 52 -15.91 -20.73 -15.86
C GLU A 52 -15.18 -20.27 -14.60
N ALA A 53 -14.01 -20.84 -14.31
CA ALA A 53 -13.16 -20.44 -13.19
C ALA A 53 -12.63 -19.00 -13.36
N LEU A 54 -12.27 -18.59 -14.57
CA LEU A 54 -11.89 -17.20 -14.86
C LEU A 54 -13.04 -16.22 -14.57
N ARG A 55 -14.26 -16.57 -15.00
CA ARG A 55 -15.45 -15.77 -14.72
C ARG A 55 -15.78 -15.70 -13.23
N ALA A 56 -15.72 -16.84 -12.53
CA ALA A 56 -15.97 -16.90 -11.10
C ALA A 56 -14.97 -16.04 -10.32
N MET A 57 -13.68 -16.13 -10.66
CA MET A 57 -12.64 -15.32 -10.02
C MET A 57 -12.80 -13.83 -10.30
N LYS A 58 -13.12 -13.47 -11.56
CA LYS A 58 -13.45 -12.08 -11.93
C LYS A 58 -14.61 -11.54 -11.11
N ASN A 59 -15.68 -12.33 -10.93
CA ASN A 59 -16.81 -11.94 -10.10
C ASN A 59 -16.43 -11.80 -8.63
N LYS A 60 -15.62 -12.70 -8.08
CA LYS A 60 -15.12 -12.58 -6.71
C LYS A 60 -14.30 -11.31 -6.49
N LEU A 61 -13.45 -10.94 -7.45
CA LEU A 61 -12.71 -9.68 -7.43
C LEU A 61 -13.63 -8.47 -7.59
N LEU A 62 -14.67 -8.57 -8.42
CA LEU A 62 -15.72 -7.55 -8.47
C LEU A 62 -16.37 -7.40 -7.10
N ASP A 63 -16.90 -8.45 -6.50
CA ASP A 63 -17.68 -8.39 -5.27
C ASP A 63 -16.90 -7.73 -4.12
N ILE A 64 -15.64 -8.14 -3.90
CA ILE A 64 -14.81 -7.58 -2.82
C ILE A 64 -14.47 -6.10 -3.00
N HIS A 65 -14.47 -5.62 -4.25
CA HIS A 65 -14.18 -4.22 -4.55
C HIS A 65 -15.47 -3.40 -4.68
N VAL A 66 -16.52 -3.94 -5.31
CA VAL A 66 -17.76 -3.25 -5.72
C VAL A 66 -18.69 -2.95 -4.54
N GLU A 67 -18.65 -3.70 -3.44
CA GLU A 67 -19.64 -3.55 -2.34
C GLU A 67 -19.43 -2.37 -1.37
N LYS A 68 -18.37 -1.56 -1.49
CA LYS A 68 -18.17 -0.42 -0.56
C LYS A 68 -18.43 0.91 -1.27
N GLY A 69 -19.72 1.20 -1.46
CA GLY A 69 -20.28 2.41 -2.09
C GLY A 69 -19.93 3.71 -1.39
N MET A 70 -18.67 4.15 -1.53
CA MET A 70 -18.20 5.48 -1.18
C MET A 70 -17.47 6.09 -2.37
N LEU A 71 -17.80 7.35 -2.67
CA LEU A 71 -17.09 8.15 -3.65
C LEU A 71 -15.97 8.93 -2.95
N MET A 72 -14.78 8.95 -3.54
CA MET A 72 -13.74 9.93 -3.25
C MET A 72 -13.77 10.96 -4.38
N GLY A 73 -14.48 12.07 -4.19
CA GLY A 73 -14.79 13.02 -5.25
C GLY A 73 -15.70 12.38 -6.31
N LYS A 74 -15.21 12.24 -7.55
CA LYS A 74 -15.93 11.57 -8.65
C LYS A 74 -15.57 10.08 -8.81
N LEU A 75 -14.55 9.59 -8.11
CA LEU A 75 -14.03 8.23 -8.31
C LEU A 75 -14.61 7.26 -7.28
N HIS A 76 -14.98 6.06 -7.72
CA HIS A 76 -15.43 5.01 -6.81
C HIS A 76 -14.25 4.47 -5.99
N LYS A 77 -14.40 4.42 -4.67
CA LYS A 77 -13.36 3.88 -3.76
C LYS A 77 -12.95 2.46 -4.15
N SER A 78 -13.87 1.66 -4.70
CA SER A 78 -13.58 0.33 -5.23
C SER A 78 -12.47 0.31 -6.27
N SER A 79 -12.45 1.28 -7.18
CA SER A 79 -11.46 1.34 -8.25
C SER A 79 -10.11 1.70 -7.68
N ILE A 80 -10.08 2.65 -6.73
CA ILE A 80 -8.87 3.01 -6.00
C ILE A 80 -8.34 1.78 -5.24
N ASP A 81 -9.19 1.06 -4.52
CA ASP A 81 -8.79 -0.12 -3.77
C ASP A 81 -8.30 -1.25 -4.69
N TYR A 82 -9.00 -1.50 -5.81
CA TYR A 82 -8.54 -2.43 -6.84
C TYR A 82 -7.14 -2.10 -7.33
N TYR A 83 -6.90 -0.87 -7.78
CA TYR A 83 -5.59 -0.46 -8.29
C TYR A 83 -4.53 -0.42 -7.19
N SER A 84 -4.91 -0.12 -5.95
CA SER A 84 -3.99 -0.19 -4.81
C SER A 84 -3.45 -1.60 -4.61
N ILE A 85 -4.33 -2.61 -4.69
CA ILE A 85 -3.94 -4.02 -4.56
C ILE A 85 -3.15 -4.48 -5.79
N PHE A 86 -3.67 -4.20 -6.98
CA PHE A 86 -3.09 -4.63 -8.25
C PHE A 86 -1.68 -4.09 -8.50
N LEU A 87 -1.47 -2.78 -8.28
CA LEU A 87 -0.22 -2.11 -8.64
C LEU A 87 0.85 -2.22 -7.55
N VAL A 88 0.46 -2.26 -6.27
CA VAL A 88 1.39 -2.07 -5.15
C VAL A 88 1.25 -3.17 -4.09
N TRP A 89 0.10 -3.22 -3.41
CA TRP A 89 -0.03 -3.95 -2.16
C TRP A 89 0.12 -5.46 -2.31
N HIS A 90 -0.38 -6.08 -3.40
CA HIS A 90 -0.26 -7.52 -3.56
C HIS A 90 1.17 -7.98 -3.84
N GLY A 91 1.93 -7.24 -4.67
CA GLY A 91 3.35 -7.53 -4.89
C GLY A 91 4.18 -7.35 -3.60
N MET A 92 3.86 -6.33 -2.82
CA MET A 92 4.49 -6.08 -1.52
C MET A 92 4.16 -7.17 -0.49
N HIS A 93 2.90 -7.57 -0.39
CA HIS A 93 2.43 -8.66 0.48
C HIS A 93 3.15 -9.97 0.16
N ARG A 94 3.24 -10.35 -1.11
CA ARG A 94 4.02 -11.52 -1.55
C ARG A 94 5.49 -11.43 -1.14
N SER A 95 6.08 -10.22 -1.22
CA SER A 95 7.46 -9.99 -0.76
C SER A 95 7.60 -10.16 0.76
N ILE A 96 6.62 -9.71 1.54
CA ILE A 96 6.56 -9.90 3.00
C ILE A 96 6.45 -11.40 3.32
N LEU A 97 5.51 -12.11 2.69
CA LEU A 97 5.34 -13.56 2.89
C LEU A 97 6.61 -14.33 2.53
N ALA A 98 7.26 -13.99 1.41
CA ALA A 98 8.50 -14.64 1.01
C ALA A 98 9.64 -14.37 2.01
N ARG A 99 9.75 -13.15 2.54
CA ARG A 99 10.74 -12.84 3.59
C ARG A 99 10.46 -13.60 4.88
N LEU A 100 9.21 -13.69 5.29
CA LEU A 100 8.81 -14.45 6.47
C LEU A 100 9.12 -15.94 6.30
N PHE A 101 8.99 -16.47 5.09
CA PHE A 101 9.23 -17.88 4.78
C PHE A 101 10.72 -18.23 4.62
N TYR A 102 11.47 -17.46 3.82
CA TYR A 102 12.86 -17.76 3.45
C TYR A 102 13.90 -17.01 4.29
N GLY A 103 13.52 -15.94 4.98
CA GLY A 103 14.45 -15.04 5.65
C GLY A 103 14.46 -15.13 7.17
N SER A 104 15.42 -14.42 7.74
CA SER A 104 15.66 -14.31 9.18
C SER A 104 15.79 -12.86 9.66
N GLY A 105 15.89 -11.89 8.76
CA GLY A 105 15.97 -10.48 9.10
C GLY A 105 14.61 -9.92 9.51
N PRO A 106 14.55 -9.05 10.54
CA PRO A 106 13.29 -8.45 10.97
C PRO A 106 12.66 -7.64 9.83
N THR A 107 11.34 -7.76 9.68
CA THR A 107 10.59 -7.03 8.66
C THR A 107 9.52 -6.19 9.34
N TYR A 108 9.61 -4.88 9.20
CA TYR A 108 8.67 -3.92 9.74
C TYR A 108 7.77 -3.42 8.61
N VAL A 109 6.45 -3.49 8.82
CA VAL A 109 5.47 -3.07 7.81
C VAL A 109 4.81 -1.76 8.22
N TYR A 110 4.81 -0.75 7.36
CA TYR A 110 4.09 0.50 7.58
C TYR A 110 2.89 0.64 6.62
N HIS A 111 1.91 1.42 7.06
CA HIS A 111 0.80 1.88 6.24
C HIS A 111 0.64 3.39 6.45
N PHE A 112 1.00 4.18 5.44
CA PHE A 112 0.95 5.64 5.53
C PHE A 112 -0.46 6.16 5.20
N ASP A 113 -1.10 6.78 6.19
CA ASP A 113 -2.52 7.12 6.22
C ASP A 113 -2.72 8.54 6.76
N PHE A 114 -1.75 9.42 6.50
CA PHE A 114 -1.81 10.82 6.88
C PHE A 114 -2.30 11.65 5.69
N ASP A 115 -3.59 12.00 5.71
CA ASP A 115 -4.20 12.88 4.71
C ASP A 115 -4.10 14.34 5.15
N SER A 116 -3.44 15.18 4.34
CA SER A 116 -3.37 16.64 4.54
C SER A 116 -4.12 17.42 3.48
N SER A 117 -5.07 18.26 3.90
CA SER A 117 -5.79 19.15 2.98
C SER A 117 -4.87 20.19 2.32
N SER A 118 -3.84 20.65 3.03
CA SER A 118 -2.87 21.62 2.52
C SER A 118 -1.64 20.93 1.91
N PHE A 119 -1.10 19.90 2.56
CA PHE A 119 0.19 19.27 2.27
C PHE A 119 0.07 17.90 1.57
N SER A 120 -0.90 17.77 0.66
CA SER A 120 -1.03 16.62 -0.26
C SER A 120 -0.43 16.96 -1.63
N HIS A 121 0.90 17.04 -1.73
CA HIS A 121 1.56 17.56 -2.94
C HIS A 121 1.46 16.60 -4.12
N LEU A 122 1.74 15.32 -3.90
CA LEU A 122 1.86 14.37 -5.01
C LEU A 122 0.50 13.94 -5.53
N ARG A 123 -0.50 13.78 -4.65
CA ARG A 123 -1.89 13.62 -5.03
C ARG A 123 -2.36 14.77 -5.91
N LYS A 124 -2.17 16.02 -5.47
CA LYS A 124 -2.59 17.19 -6.28
C LYS A 124 -1.85 17.26 -7.62
N ARG A 125 -0.56 16.93 -7.64
CA ARG A 125 0.28 16.99 -8.84
C ARG A 125 -0.08 15.91 -9.87
N PHE A 126 -0.29 14.68 -9.44
CA PHE A 126 -0.43 13.52 -10.34
C PHE A 126 -1.86 13.03 -10.48
N CYS A 127 -2.70 13.23 -9.47
CA CYS A 127 -4.06 12.67 -9.41
C CYS A 127 -5.15 13.74 -9.59
N GLY A 128 -4.77 15.01 -9.72
CA GLY A 128 -5.68 16.15 -9.91
C GLY A 128 -6.04 16.87 -8.60
N THR A 129 -6.61 18.07 -8.74
CA THR A 129 -6.99 18.96 -7.63
C THR A 129 -8.45 18.87 -7.25
N GLU A 130 -9.25 18.13 -8.01
CA GLU A 130 -10.67 17.88 -7.80
C GLU A 130 -10.97 16.89 -6.67
N LEU A 131 -9.94 16.22 -6.14
CA LEU A 131 -10.04 15.37 -4.97
C LEU A 131 -9.74 16.19 -3.71
N ASP A 132 -10.65 16.15 -2.74
CA ASP A 132 -10.47 16.88 -1.47
C ASP A 132 -9.67 16.07 -0.43
N CYS A 133 -9.57 14.76 -0.62
CA CYS A 133 -8.95 13.82 0.31
C CYS A 133 -8.23 12.66 -0.41
N GLY A 134 -7.49 11.87 0.36
CA GLY A 134 -6.81 10.65 -0.04
C GLY A 134 -5.29 10.73 0.06
N VAL A 135 -4.67 9.58 0.25
CA VAL A 135 -3.21 9.46 0.41
C VAL A 135 -2.65 8.65 -0.75
N ALA A 136 -2.31 9.36 -1.83
CA ALA A 136 -1.91 8.75 -3.11
C ALA A 136 -0.51 8.13 -3.06
N HIS A 137 -0.11 7.45 -4.13
CA HIS A 137 1.24 6.94 -4.29
C HIS A 137 2.30 8.03 -4.08
N ALA A 138 3.34 7.68 -3.32
CA ALA A 138 4.47 8.54 -2.96
C ALA A 138 4.12 9.78 -2.11
N GLU A 139 2.89 9.95 -1.64
CA GLU A 139 2.49 11.11 -0.83
C GLU A 139 3.37 11.27 0.44
N GLU A 140 3.84 10.15 1.00
CA GLU A 140 4.74 10.12 2.16
C GLU A 140 6.11 10.76 1.89
N VAL A 141 6.54 10.83 0.62
CA VAL A 141 7.83 11.42 0.22
C VAL A 141 7.89 12.90 0.58
N SER A 142 6.75 13.60 0.50
CA SER A 142 6.59 15.00 0.93
C SER A 142 7.02 15.24 2.38
N TYR A 143 6.92 14.20 3.23
CA TYR A 143 7.20 14.27 4.66
C TYR A 143 8.63 13.84 5.01
N ILE A 144 9.41 13.40 4.01
CA ILE A 144 10.82 12.99 4.18
C ILE A 144 11.75 13.98 3.47
N TRP A 145 11.36 14.44 2.28
CA TRP A 145 12.21 15.24 1.41
C TRP A 145 11.59 16.61 1.14
N PHE A 146 12.43 17.63 1.23
CA PHE A 146 12.11 18.98 0.76
C PHE A 146 12.16 19.02 -0.78
N GLY A 147 11.19 19.69 -1.40
CA GLY A 147 11.16 19.92 -2.84
C GLY A 147 10.53 21.24 -3.23
N ASP A 148 10.41 21.50 -4.54
CA ASP A 148 9.86 22.76 -5.08
C ASP A 148 8.38 23.00 -4.72
N PHE A 149 7.70 21.97 -4.21
CA PHE A 149 6.32 22.03 -3.71
C PHE A 149 6.22 22.35 -2.21
N SER A 150 7.35 22.42 -1.49
CA SER A 150 7.40 22.59 -0.04
C SER A 150 7.42 24.07 0.38
N TRP A 151 6.87 24.37 1.55
CA TRP A 151 6.98 25.67 2.22
C TRP A 151 7.21 25.48 3.72
N LYS A 152 7.55 26.57 4.42
CA LYS A 152 7.75 26.54 5.87
C LYS A 152 6.42 26.30 6.59
N LEU A 153 6.36 25.22 7.37
CA LEU A 153 5.22 24.90 8.21
C LEU A 153 5.40 25.48 9.62
N GLU A 154 4.28 25.76 10.28
CA GLU A 154 4.28 26.07 11.72
C GLU A 154 4.70 24.83 12.52
N PRO A 155 5.61 24.93 13.50
CA PRO A 155 6.06 23.78 14.30
C PRO A 155 4.94 23.06 15.06
N THR A 156 3.84 23.76 15.34
CA THR A 156 2.67 23.21 16.02
C THR A 156 1.72 22.46 15.08
N SER A 157 1.90 22.60 13.75
CA SER A 157 1.05 21.96 12.76
C SER A 157 1.22 20.44 12.77
N ARG A 158 0.17 19.74 12.36
CA ARG A 158 0.19 18.27 12.27
C ARG A 158 1.12 17.80 11.16
N GLU A 159 1.25 18.58 10.08
CA GLU A 159 2.15 18.31 8.96
C GLU A 159 3.61 18.39 9.41
N PHE A 160 3.99 19.40 10.21
CA PHE A 160 5.35 19.51 10.74
C PHE A 160 5.69 18.32 11.66
N LYS A 161 4.75 17.96 12.56
CA LYS A 161 4.92 16.77 13.42
C LYS A 161 5.04 15.48 12.61
N MET A 162 4.34 15.39 11.47
CA MET A 162 4.46 14.23 10.58
C MET A 162 5.82 14.18 9.87
N ILE A 163 6.39 15.34 9.49
CA ILE A 163 7.78 15.42 9.01
C ILE A 163 8.75 14.89 10.07
N ASP A 164 8.65 15.38 11.32
CA ASP A 164 9.50 14.90 12.42
C ASP A 164 9.35 13.39 12.63
N THR A 165 8.12 12.87 12.54
CA THR A 165 7.84 11.44 12.68
C THR A 165 8.49 10.62 11.57
N MET A 166 8.29 11.00 10.30
CA MET A 166 8.83 10.26 9.15
C MET A 166 10.35 10.31 9.10
N ILE A 167 10.96 11.48 9.35
CA ILE A 167 12.42 11.61 9.47
C ILE A 167 12.94 10.79 10.65
N GLY A 168 12.25 10.79 11.78
CA GLY A 168 12.59 9.98 12.95
C GLY A 168 12.63 8.49 12.62
N ILE A 169 11.58 7.96 11.97
CA ILE A 169 11.52 6.56 11.53
C ILE A 169 12.69 6.23 10.61
N CYS A 170 12.93 7.02 9.56
CA CYS A 170 14.00 6.77 8.59
C CYS A 170 15.39 6.79 9.25
N THR A 171 15.65 7.78 10.10
CA THR A 171 16.96 7.96 10.75
C THR A 171 17.23 6.92 11.84
N ASN A 172 16.22 6.58 12.65
CA ASN A 172 16.34 5.52 13.65
C ASN A 172 16.56 4.17 12.99
N PHE A 173 15.79 3.84 11.95
CA PHE A 173 15.96 2.57 11.26
C PHE A 173 17.32 2.46 10.58
N ALA A 174 17.79 3.51 9.91
CA ALA A 174 19.12 3.53 9.30
C ALA A 174 20.24 3.33 10.34
N LYS A 175 20.09 3.86 11.55
CA LYS A 175 21.12 3.81 12.59
C LYS A 175 21.08 2.52 13.42
N TYR A 176 19.89 2.03 13.73
CA TYR A 176 19.69 0.98 14.72
C TYR A 176 18.95 -0.25 14.19
N SER A 177 18.55 -0.26 12.91
CA SER A 177 17.67 -1.30 12.33
C SER A 177 16.34 -1.47 13.07
N ASN A 178 15.89 -0.41 13.75
CA ASN A 178 14.65 -0.33 14.51
C ASN A 178 14.02 1.05 14.25
N PRO A 179 12.70 1.15 13.96
CA PRO A 179 12.04 2.43 13.67
C PRO A 179 12.02 3.43 14.84
N GLY A 180 12.36 3.00 16.06
CA GLY A 180 12.38 3.85 17.26
C GLY A 180 10.98 4.10 17.83
N ILE A 181 10.04 3.20 17.58
CA ILE A 181 8.68 3.21 18.10
C ILE A 181 8.46 1.88 18.82
N ASP A 182 8.29 1.91 20.15
CA ASP A 182 8.29 0.72 21.00
C ASP A 182 7.16 -0.25 20.65
N GLU A 183 5.99 0.26 20.26
CA GLU A 183 4.85 -0.56 19.86
C GLU A 183 5.04 -1.21 18.48
N TRP A 184 5.89 -0.65 17.61
CA TRP A 184 6.08 -1.16 16.25
C TRP A 184 7.09 -2.31 16.22
N GLN A 185 6.56 -3.51 16.38
CA GLN A 185 7.35 -4.75 16.29
C GLN A 185 7.45 -5.27 14.85
N PRO A 186 8.49 -6.05 14.50
CA PRO A 186 8.55 -6.77 13.24
C PRO A 186 7.36 -7.73 13.10
N VAL A 187 6.86 -7.89 11.88
CA VAL A 187 5.83 -8.90 11.58
C VAL A 187 6.41 -10.31 11.64
N ASP A 188 5.56 -11.28 11.96
CA ASP A 188 5.90 -12.70 11.97
C ASP A 188 4.94 -13.52 11.09
N ARG A 189 5.12 -14.84 11.09
CA ARG A 189 4.35 -15.78 10.26
C ARG A 189 2.89 -15.94 10.71
N PHE A 190 2.56 -15.59 11.95
CA PHE A 190 1.21 -15.70 12.49
C PHE A 190 0.36 -14.49 12.10
N GLU A 191 0.98 -13.31 12.05
CA GLU A 191 0.30 -12.05 11.75
C GLU A 191 1.01 -11.24 10.64
N PRO A 192 1.11 -11.78 9.40
CA PRO A 192 1.89 -11.17 8.32
C PRO A 192 1.31 -9.86 7.79
N THR A 193 0.05 -9.56 8.12
CA THR A 193 -0.65 -8.34 7.67
C THR A 193 -0.75 -7.26 8.74
N LEU A 194 -0.12 -7.44 9.91
CA LEU A 194 0.03 -6.34 10.86
C LEU A 194 0.90 -5.25 10.26
N CYS A 195 0.54 -4.00 10.53
CA CYS A 195 1.33 -2.85 10.14
C CYS A 195 1.25 -1.75 11.19
N PHE A 196 2.26 -0.88 11.19
CA PHE A 196 2.18 0.38 11.91
C PHE A 196 1.50 1.42 11.00
N ASN A 197 0.31 1.84 11.38
CA ASN A 197 -0.41 2.88 10.68
C ASN A 197 0.14 4.25 11.07
N ILE A 198 0.72 4.95 10.10
CA ILE A 198 1.27 6.29 10.29
C ILE A 198 0.18 7.29 9.90
N SER A 199 -0.47 7.88 10.91
CA SER A 199 -1.53 8.87 10.73
C SER A 199 -1.54 9.87 11.90
N ASN A 200 -2.56 10.72 11.99
CA ASN A 200 -2.76 11.60 13.16
C ASN A 200 -2.81 10.81 14.48
N ASN A 201 -3.34 9.59 14.46
CA ASN A 201 -3.42 8.68 15.60
C ASN A 201 -2.70 7.39 15.21
N SER A 202 -1.37 7.45 15.22
CA SER A 202 -0.54 6.33 14.78
C SER A 202 -0.65 5.16 15.76
N GLN A 203 -0.80 3.95 15.23
CA GLN A 203 -1.01 2.74 16.02
C GLN A 203 -0.70 1.49 15.20
N VAL A 204 -0.37 0.39 15.88
CA VAL A 204 -0.36 -0.94 15.26
C VAL A 204 -1.80 -1.35 14.96
N LYS A 205 -2.04 -1.84 13.74
CA LYS A 205 -3.34 -2.39 13.34
C LYS A 205 -3.16 -3.51 12.31
N ILE A 206 -4.20 -4.31 12.13
CA ILE A 206 -4.31 -5.19 10.96
C ILE A 206 -4.48 -4.30 9.73
N SER A 207 -3.71 -4.57 8.67
CA SER A 207 -3.78 -3.82 7.42
C SER A 207 -5.23 -3.79 6.91
N PRO A 208 -5.78 -2.61 6.55
CA PRO A 208 -7.11 -2.50 5.96
C PRO A 208 -7.25 -3.27 4.64
N LYS A 209 -6.13 -3.70 4.05
CA LYS A 209 -6.07 -4.44 2.79
C LYS A 209 -6.13 -5.97 2.97
N THR A 210 -6.15 -6.48 4.20
CA THR A 210 -6.03 -7.92 4.50
C THR A 210 -7.04 -8.80 3.76
N GLU A 211 -8.32 -8.42 3.77
CA GLU A 211 -9.38 -9.18 3.11
C GLU A 211 -9.15 -9.26 1.60
N MET A 212 -8.80 -8.13 0.98
CA MET A 212 -8.49 -8.06 -0.45
C MET A 212 -7.25 -8.89 -0.77
N LEU A 213 -6.17 -8.76 0.00
CA LEU A 213 -4.95 -9.54 -0.19
C LEU A 213 -5.23 -11.05 -0.17
N SER A 214 -6.06 -11.54 0.75
CA SER A 214 -6.46 -12.95 0.82
C SER A 214 -7.16 -13.44 -0.46
N VAL A 215 -8.02 -12.61 -1.06
CA VAL A 215 -8.65 -12.95 -2.35
C VAL A 215 -7.62 -12.98 -3.48
N TRP A 216 -6.68 -12.03 -3.50
CA TRP A 216 -5.63 -11.99 -4.52
C TRP A 216 -4.61 -13.12 -4.38
N ASP A 217 -4.29 -13.55 -3.16
CA ASP A 217 -3.45 -14.71 -2.88
C ASP A 217 -4.07 -15.97 -3.51
N SER A 218 -5.41 -16.08 -3.54
CA SER A 218 -6.11 -17.21 -4.16
C SER A 218 -5.98 -17.30 -5.70
N LEU A 219 -5.35 -16.31 -6.33
CA LEU A 219 -4.95 -16.36 -7.75
C LEU A 219 -3.67 -17.18 -7.96
N TYR A 220 -3.02 -17.64 -6.89
CA TYR A 220 -1.74 -18.32 -6.96
C TYR A 220 -1.79 -19.62 -6.16
N ASP A 221 -1.14 -20.65 -6.70
CA ASP A 221 -0.76 -21.82 -5.91
C ASP A 221 0.29 -21.41 -4.87
N ALA A 222 0.39 -22.16 -3.77
CA ALA A 222 1.29 -21.83 -2.65
C ALA A 222 2.76 -21.68 -3.06
N ASP A 223 3.22 -22.46 -4.05
CA ASP A 223 4.58 -22.44 -4.60
C ASP A 223 4.85 -21.25 -5.55
N ARG A 224 3.78 -20.58 -6.02
CA ARG A 224 3.86 -19.39 -6.88
C ARG A 224 3.56 -18.09 -6.14
N LEU A 225 2.99 -18.18 -4.94
CA LEU A 225 2.71 -17.02 -4.11
C LEU A 225 4.01 -16.36 -3.61
N ILE A 226 5.01 -17.15 -3.23
CA ILE A 226 6.29 -16.69 -2.64
C ILE A 226 7.55 -17.18 -3.34
#